data_AF-A0AAW1YCD8-F1
#
_entry.id   AF-A0AAW1YCD8-F1
#
_cell.length_a   1.000
_cell.length_b   1.000
_cell.length_c   1.000
_cell.angle_alpha   90.00
_cell.angle_beta   90.00
_cell.angle_gamma   90.00
#
_symmetry.space_group_name_H-M   'P 1'
#
loop_
_entity.id
_entity.type
_entity.pdbx_description
1 polymer ?
#
loop_
_entity_poly.entity_id
_entity_poly.type
_entity_poly.pdbx_seq_one_letter_code
_entity_poly.pdbx_strand_id
1 'polypeptide(L)'
;MGGLVVKQILSKAKSENINNLVNNTVGIVFYSCPHFGSKLADMPWKMGFVLRPAPTIGELRSGSPRLVQLNDYIRHLHKKGLLEVLSFCETKVTPIVEGYGGWAFRMEIVPIESAYPGFGELVVLESTDHINSCKPLSRSDPSYTEILEFLRKLKTSSRKQTVV
;
A
#
# COMPACT_ATOMS: atom_id res chain seq x y z
N MET A 1 2.33 -0.41 5.75
CA MET A 1 3.35 -1.50 5.85
C MET A 1 2.93 -2.81 5.22
N GLY A 2 1.72 -3.33 5.48
CA GLY A 2 1.31 -4.67 4.98
C GLY A 2 1.51 -4.88 3.47
N GLY A 3 1.24 -3.86 2.65
CA GLY A 3 1.49 -3.93 1.22
C GLY A 3 2.94 -4.25 0.84
N LEU A 4 3.93 -3.65 1.52
CA LEU A 4 5.35 -3.93 1.28
C LEU A 4 5.73 -5.36 1.68
N VAL A 5 5.16 -5.85 2.78
CA VAL A 5 5.34 -7.24 3.23
C VAL A 5 4.80 -8.20 2.17
N VAL A 6 3.62 -7.93 1.59
CA VAL A 6 3.08 -8.74 0.48
C VAL A 6 4.01 -8.73 -0.73
N LYS A 7 4.55 -7.57 -1.13
CA LYS A 7 5.54 -7.51 -2.22
C LYS A 7 6.76 -8.37 -1.93
N GLN A 8 7.26 -8.32 -0.70
CA GLN A 8 8.42 -9.10 -0.26
C GLN A 8 8.12 -10.60 -0.21
N ILE A 9 6.93 -11.00 0.26
CA ILE A 9 6.48 -12.40 0.25
C ILE A 9 6.48 -12.94 -1.18
N LEU A 10 5.88 -12.23 -2.13
CA LEU A 10 5.81 -12.69 -3.52
C LEU A 10 7.18 -12.72 -4.19
N SER A 11 8.01 -11.69 -3.95
CA SER A 11 9.39 -11.64 -4.44
C SER A 11 10.24 -12.80 -3.89
N LYS A 12 10.11 -13.11 -2.60
CA LYS A 12 10.82 -14.20 -1.94
C LYS A 12 10.31 -15.58 -2.38
N ALA A 13 8.99 -15.73 -2.51
CA ALA A 13 8.38 -16.94 -3.04
C ALA A 13 8.90 -17.26 -4.44
N LYS A 14 9.12 -16.24 -5.27
CA LYS A 14 9.74 -16.44 -6.59
C LYS A 14 11.19 -16.89 -6.51
N SER A 15 12.01 -16.29 -5.64
CA SER A 15 13.42 -16.70 -5.48
C SER A 15 13.58 -18.10 -4.90
N GLU A 16 12.66 -18.52 -4.03
CA GLU A 16 12.64 -19.84 -3.40
C GLU A 16 11.85 -20.88 -4.21
N ASN A 17 11.44 -20.56 -5.45
CA ASN A 17 10.66 -21.42 -6.34
C ASN A 17 9.30 -21.90 -5.78
N ILE A 18 8.73 -21.18 -4.82
CA ILE A 18 7.37 -21.37 -4.30
C ILE A 18 6.36 -20.74 -5.29
N ASN A 19 6.34 -21.27 -6.52
CA ASN A 19 5.55 -20.70 -7.62
C ASN A 19 4.03 -20.76 -7.35
N ASN A 20 3.56 -21.71 -6.54
CA ASN A 20 2.15 -21.87 -6.21
C ASN A 20 1.56 -20.59 -5.56
N LEU A 21 2.31 -19.96 -4.64
CA LEU A 21 1.86 -18.73 -3.99
C LEU A 21 1.75 -17.57 -4.99
N VAL A 22 2.74 -17.44 -5.87
CA VAL A 22 2.74 -16.39 -6.90
C VAL A 22 1.60 -16.61 -7.90
N ASN A 23 1.43 -17.83 -8.38
CA ASN A 23 0.44 -18.17 -9.41
C ASN A 23 -1.02 -18.11 -8.91
N ASN A 24 -1.24 -18.36 -7.61
CA ASN A 24 -2.58 -18.26 -7.01
C ASN A 24 -2.94 -16.84 -6.55
N THR A 25 -1.98 -15.91 -6.57
CA THR A 25 -2.26 -14.51 -6.23
C THR A 25 -2.74 -13.79 -7.48
N VAL A 26 -4.04 -13.56 -7.59
CA VAL A 26 -4.69 -12.97 -8.77
C VAL A 26 -4.84 -11.44 -8.69
N GLY A 27 -4.72 -10.86 -7.49
CA GLY A 27 -4.70 -9.42 -7.34
C GLY A 27 -4.22 -8.96 -5.96
N ILE A 28 -3.83 -7.69 -5.88
CA ILE A 28 -3.42 -7.04 -4.62
C ILE A 28 -4.17 -5.72 -4.47
N VAL A 29 -4.63 -5.45 -3.25
CA VAL A 29 -5.17 -4.15 -2.86
C VAL A 29 -4.22 -3.47 -1.90
N PHE A 30 -3.83 -2.24 -2.21
CA PHE A 30 -2.95 -1.43 -1.38
C PHE A 30 -3.73 -0.26 -0.78
N TYR A 31 -3.82 -0.20 0.55
CA TYR A 31 -4.24 1.01 1.25
C TYR A 31 -3.03 1.78 1.71
N SER A 32 -2.87 3.01 1.22
CA SER A 32 -1.86 3.95 1.71
C SER A 32 -0.47 3.34 1.76
N CYS A 33 -0.11 2.53 0.77
CA CYS A 33 1.12 1.74 0.83
C CYS A 33 2.31 2.60 0.38
N PRO A 34 3.37 2.78 1.19
CA PRO A 34 4.52 3.60 0.82
C PRO A 34 5.42 2.87 -0.19
N HIS A 35 5.01 2.81 -1.46
CA HIS A 35 5.73 2.08 -2.49
C HIS A 35 7.11 2.64 -2.79
N PHE A 36 7.30 3.95 -2.56
CA PHE A 36 8.55 4.64 -2.78
C PHE A 36 9.08 5.32 -1.51
N GLY A 37 8.52 4.95 -0.35
CA GLY A 37 8.90 5.48 0.97
C GLY A 37 7.80 6.32 1.62
N SER A 38 8.10 6.92 2.78
CA SER A 38 7.14 7.74 3.53
C SER A 38 7.81 8.98 4.08
N LYS A 39 7.09 10.11 4.13
CA LYS A 39 7.60 11.35 4.71
C LYS A 39 8.00 11.17 6.18
N LEU A 40 7.30 10.29 6.91
CA LEU A 40 7.61 9.94 8.29
C LEU A 40 8.99 9.28 8.43
N ALA A 41 9.39 8.43 7.48
CA ALA A 41 10.69 7.75 7.52
C ALA A 41 11.88 8.66 7.17
N ASP A 42 11.61 9.76 6.46
CA ASP A 42 12.62 10.75 6.08
C ASP A 42 12.88 11.79 7.18
N MET A 43 12.03 11.85 8.22
CA MET A 43 12.22 12.81 9.31
C MET A 43 13.52 12.55 10.08
N PRO A 44 14.20 13.61 10.57
CA PRO A 44 15.39 13.45 11.38
C PRO A 44 15.11 12.64 12.65
N TRP A 45 15.82 11.51 12.82
CA TRP A 45 15.74 10.64 14.00
C TRP A 45 16.11 11.33 15.34
N LYS A 46 16.58 12.58 15.27
CA LYS A 46 16.98 13.43 16.41
C LYS A 46 15.85 14.33 16.94
N MET A 47 14.58 14.11 16.58
CA MET A 47 13.41 14.56 17.37
C MET A 47 13.27 13.74 18.68
N GLY A 48 14.42 13.36 19.24
CA GLY A 48 14.58 12.41 20.31
C GLY A 48 14.14 13.03 21.61
N PHE A 49 12.88 12.76 21.97
CA PHE A 49 12.36 12.55 23.33
C PHE A 49 10.90 12.04 23.26
N VAL A 50 10.20 12.18 22.12
CA VAL A 50 8.75 11.88 22.00
C VAL A 50 8.43 10.70 21.08
N LEU A 51 9.24 10.42 20.05
CA LEU A 51 9.01 9.32 19.11
C LEU A 51 10.30 8.53 18.90
N ARG A 52 10.28 7.21 19.19
CA ARG A 52 11.35 6.27 18.84
C ARG A 52 10.82 5.34 17.75
N PRO A 53 11.00 5.68 16.45
CA PRO A 53 10.52 4.87 15.34
C PRO A 53 11.07 3.44 15.45
N ALA A 54 10.25 2.44 15.12
CA ALA A 54 10.73 1.07 15.01
C ALA A 54 11.87 0.99 13.97
N PRO A 55 12.88 0.11 14.14
CA PRO A 55 13.99 -0.01 13.20
C PRO A 55 13.53 -0.19 11.73
N THR A 56 12.43 -0.92 11.54
CA THR A 56 11.80 -1.17 10.22
C THR A 56 11.30 0.09 9.52
N ILE A 57 11.04 1.19 10.24
CA ILE A 57 10.67 2.47 9.62
C ILE A 57 11.84 3.04 8.82
N GLY A 58 13.08 2.74 9.21
CA GLY A 58 14.28 3.12 8.44
C GLY A 58 14.34 2.57 7.03
N GLU A 59 13.79 1.38 6.84
CA GLU A 59 13.75 0.70 5.54
C GLU A 59 12.77 1.37 4.56
N LEU A 60 11.92 2.28 5.08
CA LEU A 60 10.90 3.02 4.35
C LEU A 60 11.35 4.41 3.90
N ARG A 61 12.65 4.71 4.00
CA ARG A 61 13.19 5.97 3.50
C ARG A 61 12.92 6.13 2.01
N SER A 62 12.58 7.34 1.63
CA SER A 62 12.33 7.66 0.22
C SER A 62 13.57 7.40 -0.61
N GLY A 63 13.38 6.83 -1.80
CA GLY A 63 14.48 6.46 -2.69
C GLY A 63 15.21 5.16 -2.31
N SER A 64 14.71 4.38 -1.34
CA SER A 64 15.25 3.06 -1.02
C SER A 64 15.24 2.13 -2.25
N PRO A 65 16.41 1.64 -2.73
CA PRO A 65 16.47 0.75 -3.89
C PRO A 65 15.67 -0.55 -3.69
N ARG A 66 15.55 -0.99 -2.43
CA ARG A 66 14.79 -2.19 -2.08
C ARG A 66 13.30 -2.01 -2.36
N LEU A 67 12.74 -0.86 -2.05
CA LEU A 67 11.32 -0.56 -2.30
C LEU A 67 11.03 -0.52 -3.81
N VAL A 68 11.94 0.08 -4.58
CA VAL A 68 11.86 0.12 -6.05
C VAL A 68 11.89 -1.30 -6.62
N GLN A 69 12.85 -2.14 -6.22
CA GLN A 69 12.93 -3.54 -6.67
C GLN A 69 11.66 -4.34 -6.35
N LEU A 70 11.11 -4.16 -5.14
CA LEU A 70 9.84 -4.80 -4.75
C LEU A 70 8.68 -4.32 -5.63
N ASN A 71 8.63 -3.03 -5.94
CA ASN A 71 7.60 -2.47 -6.80
C ASN A 71 7.73 -2.96 -8.26
N ASP A 72 8.94 -3.02 -8.79
CA ASP A 72 9.22 -3.49 -10.15
C ASP A 72 8.83 -4.94 -10.35
N TYR A 73 9.03 -5.79 -9.34
CA TYR A 73 8.60 -7.18 -9.39
C TYR A 73 7.07 -7.30 -9.54
N ILE A 74 6.30 -6.53 -8.77
CA ILE A 74 4.83 -6.49 -8.90
C ILE A 74 4.41 -5.90 -10.26
N ARG A 75 5.10 -4.85 -10.73
CA ARG A 75 4.86 -4.26 -12.06
C ARG A 75 5.02 -5.31 -13.15
N HIS A 76 6.02 -6.18 -13.05
CA HIS A 76 6.24 -7.26 -14.02
C HIS A 76 5.10 -8.26 -14.05
N LEU A 77 4.59 -8.67 -12.88
CA LEU A 77 3.42 -9.56 -12.80
C LEU A 77 2.16 -8.92 -13.39
N HIS A 78 1.94 -7.64 -13.08
CA HIS A 78 0.82 -6.87 -13.63
C HIS A 78 0.91 -6.71 -15.14
N LYS A 79 2.07 -6.35 -15.69
CA LYS A 79 2.28 -6.23 -17.15
C LYS A 79 2.04 -7.53 -17.90
N LYS A 80 2.24 -8.68 -17.26
CA LYS A 80 1.95 -10.00 -17.84
C LYS A 80 0.47 -10.39 -17.76
N GLY A 81 -0.38 -9.56 -17.15
CA GLY A 81 -1.79 -9.87 -16.90
C GLY A 81 -1.99 -11.00 -15.88
N LEU A 82 -0.98 -11.30 -15.07
CA LEU A 82 -1.06 -12.35 -14.04
C LEU A 82 -1.62 -11.82 -12.71
N LEU A 83 -1.58 -10.51 -12.51
CA LEU A 83 -1.88 -9.88 -11.24
C LEU A 83 -2.52 -8.51 -11.45
N GLU A 84 -3.77 -8.32 -11.01
CA GLU A 84 -4.41 -7.01 -10.99
C GLU A 84 -4.01 -6.24 -9.73
N VAL A 85 -3.95 -4.91 -9.80
CA VAL A 85 -3.59 -4.06 -8.66
C VAL A 85 -4.58 -2.90 -8.52
N LEU A 86 -5.11 -2.74 -7.31
CA LEU A 86 -5.90 -1.59 -6.90
C LEU A 86 -5.18 -0.89 -5.74
N SER A 87 -5.04 0.42 -5.83
CA SER A 87 -4.38 1.24 -4.81
C SER A 87 -5.31 2.34 -4.33
N PHE A 88 -5.31 2.59 -3.02
CA PHE A 88 -5.98 3.71 -2.38
C PHE A 88 -4.94 4.65 -1.79
N CYS A 89 -5.11 5.95 -2.00
CA CYS A 89 -4.29 6.96 -1.33
C CYS A 89 -5.13 7.84 -0.41
N GLU A 90 -4.59 8.12 0.78
CA GLU A 90 -5.11 9.14 1.68
C GLU A 90 -4.84 10.55 1.14
N THR A 91 -5.60 11.53 1.62
CA THR A 91 -5.38 12.95 1.30
C THR A 91 -5.26 13.82 2.56
N LYS A 92 -5.74 13.33 3.72
CA LYS A 92 -5.68 14.08 4.97
C LYS A 92 -4.43 13.77 5.77
N VAL A 93 -3.87 14.81 6.38
CA VAL A 93 -2.81 14.69 7.37
C VAL A 93 -3.29 13.89 8.58
N THR A 94 -2.41 13.04 9.09
CA THR A 94 -2.66 12.14 10.22
C THR A 94 -2.05 12.73 11.49
N PRO A 95 -2.77 12.74 12.63
CA PRO A 95 -2.20 13.13 13.91
C PRO A 95 -1.18 12.09 14.38
N ILE A 96 0.06 12.53 14.64
CA ILE A 96 1.18 11.67 15.04
C ILE A 96 1.44 11.77 16.54
N VAL A 97 1.32 12.97 17.08
CA VAL A 97 1.44 13.27 18.50
C VAL A 97 0.37 14.28 18.86
N GLU A 98 -0.40 13.98 19.90
CA GLU A 98 -1.30 14.93 20.55
C GLU A 98 -0.62 15.45 21.81
N GLY A 99 -0.43 16.77 21.88
CA GLY A 99 0.10 17.47 23.04
C GLY A 99 -1.01 18.04 23.93
N TYR A 100 -0.65 18.40 25.16
CA TYR A 100 -1.55 19.13 26.07
C TYR A 100 -1.97 20.48 25.45
N GLY A 101 -3.23 20.86 25.63
CA GLY A 101 -3.76 22.14 25.13
C GLY A 101 -4.20 22.15 23.65
N GLY A 102 -4.36 20.97 23.02
CA GLY A 102 -4.92 20.85 21.66
C GLY A 102 -3.91 21.03 20.53
N TRP A 103 -2.61 21.15 20.83
CA TRP A 103 -1.57 21.10 19.80
C TRP A 103 -1.43 19.66 19.30
N ALA A 104 -1.48 19.47 17.99
CA ALA A 104 -1.25 18.18 17.37
C ALA A 104 -0.25 18.32 16.23
N PHE A 105 0.82 17.53 16.28
CA PHE A 105 1.70 17.39 15.14
C PHE A 105 1.00 16.49 14.12
N ARG A 106 0.59 17.08 12.99
CA ARG A 106 -0.09 16.39 11.90
C ARG A 106 0.81 16.35 10.69
N MET A 107 0.86 15.20 10.03
CA MET A 107 1.61 15.07 8.79
C MET A 107 0.93 14.08 7.84
N GLU A 108 1.17 14.28 6.55
CA GLU A 108 0.86 13.27 5.55
C GLU A 108 1.89 12.12 5.69
N ILE A 109 1.41 10.90 5.93
CA ILE A 109 2.29 9.74 6.14
C ILE A 109 2.84 9.27 4.80
N VAL A 110 1.95 8.96 3.85
CA VAL A 110 2.31 8.50 2.52
C VAL A 110 1.73 9.47 1.50
N PRO A 111 2.58 10.25 0.81
CA PRO A 111 2.10 11.14 -0.23
C PRO A 111 1.62 10.34 -1.44
N ILE A 112 0.73 10.93 -2.25
CA ILE A 112 0.13 10.25 -3.41
C ILE A 112 1.19 9.68 -4.38
N GLU A 113 2.31 10.38 -4.55
CA GLU A 113 3.42 9.95 -5.40
C GLU A 113 4.08 8.66 -4.90
N SER A 114 3.97 8.38 -3.60
CA SER A 114 4.43 7.13 -2.99
C SER A 114 3.32 6.09 -2.86
N ALA A 115 2.07 6.50 -2.65
CA ALA A 115 0.91 5.62 -2.51
C ALA A 115 0.51 4.95 -3.83
N TYR A 116 0.76 5.61 -4.97
CA TYR A 116 0.52 5.04 -6.29
C TYR A 116 1.76 4.27 -6.80
N PRO A 117 1.68 2.97 -7.12
CA PRO A 117 2.85 2.20 -7.56
C PRO A 117 3.29 2.50 -9.01
N GLY A 118 2.54 3.35 -9.72
CA GLY A 118 2.77 3.69 -11.13
C GLY A 118 2.10 2.74 -12.13
N PHE A 119 1.20 1.87 -11.68
CA PHE A 119 0.42 0.94 -12.49
C PHE A 119 -0.81 0.45 -11.71
N GLY A 120 -1.77 -0.16 -12.41
CA GLY A 120 -3.05 -0.57 -11.82
C GLY A 120 -4.01 0.59 -11.64
N GLU A 121 -5.10 0.33 -10.92
CA GLU A 121 -6.14 1.31 -10.62
C GLU A 121 -5.77 2.10 -9.34
N LEU A 122 -6.08 3.40 -9.31
CA LEU A 122 -5.85 4.29 -8.17
C LEU A 122 -7.16 4.98 -7.78
N VAL A 123 -7.50 4.91 -6.50
CA VAL A 123 -8.64 5.59 -5.90
C VAL A 123 -8.14 6.58 -4.85
N VAL A 124 -8.54 7.83 -4.98
CA VAL A 124 -8.18 8.90 -4.04
C VAL A 124 -9.27 9.02 -2.98
N LEU A 125 -8.93 8.84 -1.71
CA LEU A 125 -9.87 8.97 -0.59
C LEU A 125 -9.81 10.38 -0.01
N GLU A 126 -10.55 11.31 -0.63
CA GLU A 126 -10.47 12.77 -0.40
C GLU A 126 -10.67 13.23 1.05
N SER A 127 -11.34 12.44 1.88
CA SER A 127 -11.67 12.81 3.26
C SER A 127 -11.05 11.93 4.33
N THR A 128 -10.07 11.11 3.97
CA THR A 128 -9.56 10.06 4.83
C THR A 128 -8.08 10.28 5.15
N ASP A 129 -7.71 10.05 6.40
CA ASP A 129 -6.32 10.05 6.86
C ASP A 129 -5.70 8.65 6.73
N HIS A 130 -4.41 8.52 7.04
CA HIS A 130 -3.69 7.25 6.91
C HIS A 130 -4.21 6.17 7.88
N ILE A 131 -4.78 6.56 9.01
CA ILE A 131 -5.30 5.63 10.03
C ILE A 131 -6.61 5.00 9.60
N ASN A 132 -7.42 5.75 8.84
CA ASN A 132 -8.78 5.36 8.47
C ASN A 132 -8.91 4.94 7.00
N SER A 133 -7.85 5.03 6.18
CA SER A 133 -7.92 4.68 4.76
C SER A 133 -8.38 3.25 4.49
N CYS A 134 -8.08 2.32 5.40
CA CYS A 134 -8.50 0.92 5.35
C CYS A 134 -9.75 0.60 6.21
N LYS A 135 -10.45 1.62 6.73
CA LYS A 135 -11.60 1.47 7.64
C LYS A 135 -12.84 2.14 7.02
N PRO A 136 -13.52 1.48 6.07
CA PRO A 136 -14.72 2.04 5.45
C PRO A 136 -15.76 2.40 6.50
N LEU A 137 -16.30 3.63 6.42
CA LEU A 137 -17.32 4.11 7.37
C LEU A 137 -18.67 3.42 7.16
N SER A 138 -18.93 2.96 5.94
CA SER A 138 -20.17 2.30 5.55
C SER A 138 -19.98 1.47 4.27
N ARG A 139 -21.01 0.73 3.87
CA ARG A 139 -20.99 -0.04 2.61
C ARG A 139 -21.08 0.82 1.35
N SER A 140 -21.40 2.11 1.49
CA SER A 140 -21.36 3.10 0.40
C SER A 140 -20.06 3.88 0.36
N ASP A 141 -19.12 3.60 1.26
CA ASP A 141 -17.80 4.22 1.25
C ASP A 141 -17.00 3.74 0.02
N PRO A 142 -16.34 4.65 -0.74
CA PRO A 142 -15.50 4.27 -1.88
C PRO A 142 -14.45 3.22 -1.53
N SER A 143 -13.85 3.30 -0.34
CA SER A 143 -12.86 2.31 0.10
C SER A 143 -13.43 0.89 0.21
N TYR A 144 -14.75 0.73 0.35
CA TYR A 144 -15.45 -0.55 0.33
C TYR A 144 -15.96 -0.92 -1.06
N THR A 145 -16.64 0.01 -1.75
CA THR A 145 -17.31 -0.26 -3.03
C THR A 145 -16.31 -0.63 -4.12
N GLU A 146 -15.20 0.09 -4.21
CA GLU A 146 -14.15 -0.13 -5.20
C GLU A 146 -13.48 -1.49 -5.01
N ILE A 147 -13.24 -1.92 -3.76
CA ILE A 147 -12.77 -3.28 -3.48
C ILE A 147 -13.79 -4.32 -3.92
N LEU A 148 -15.06 -4.11 -3.61
CA LEU A 148 -16.10 -5.08 -3.94
C LEU A 148 -16.20 -5.26 -5.46
N GLU A 149 -16.11 -4.18 -6.22
CA GLU A 149 -16.07 -4.21 -7.68
C GLU A 149 -14.81 -4.89 -8.20
N PHE A 150 -13.64 -4.57 -7.65
CA PHE A 150 -12.38 -5.24 -7.96
C PHE A 150 -12.43 -6.75 -7.71
N LEU A 151 -12.98 -7.19 -6.58
CA LEU A 151 -13.15 -8.61 -6.27
C LEU A 151 -14.14 -9.30 -7.22
N ARG A 152 -15.23 -8.62 -7.61
CA ARG A 152 -16.20 -9.13 -8.60
C ARG A 152 -15.55 -9.27 -9.98
N LYS A 153 -14.74 -8.30 -10.40
CA LYS A 153 -13.93 -8.34 -11.63
C LYS A 153 -13.01 -9.56 -11.63
N LEU A 154 -12.22 -9.73 -10.57
CA LEU A 154 -11.30 -10.86 -10.40
C LEU A 154 -12.01 -12.22 -10.45
N LYS A 155 -13.12 -12.37 -9.74
CA LYS A 155 -13.91 -13.61 -9.75
C LYS A 155 -14.43 -13.95 -11.14
N THR A 156 -14.82 -12.95 -11.92
CA THR A 156 -15.32 -13.14 -13.29
C THR A 156 -14.19 -13.52 -14.25
N SER A 157 -13.03 -12.88 -14.14
CA SER A 157 -11.84 -13.21 -14.94
C SER A 157 -11.30 -14.61 -14.65
N SER A 158 -11.26 -15.02 -13.38
CA SER A 158 -10.81 -16.36 -12.98
C SER A 158 -11.72 -17.47 -13.51
N ARG A 159 -13.05 -17.28 -13.48
CA ARG A 159 -14.01 -18.26 -14.06
C ARG A 159 -13.83 -18.47 -15.56
N LYS A 160 -13.42 -17.44 -16.32
CA LYS A 160 -13.16 -17.57 -17.76
C LYS A 160 -11.93 -18.43 -18.08
N GLN A 161 -10.96 -18.51 -17.17
CA GLN A 161 -9.74 -19.33 -17.35
C GLN A 161 -9.94 -20.81 -17.00
N THR A 162 -10.99 -21.18 -16.24
CA THR A 162 -11.25 -22.58 -15.83
C THR A 162 -12.17 -23.34 -16.80
N VAL A 163 -12.82 -22.64 -17.75
CA VAL A 163 -13.82 -23.22 -18.68
C VAL A 163 -13.22 -23.47 -20.09
N VAL A 164 -11.90 -23.47 -20.21
CA VAL A 164 -11.18 -23.76 -21.47
C VAL A 164 -10.28 -24.96 -21.29
#